data_AF-A0A2E3J0I2-F1
#
_entry.id   AF-A0A2E3J0I2-F1
#
_cell.length_a   1.000
_cell.length_b   1.000
_cell.length_c   1.000
_cell.angle_alpha   90.00
_cell.angle_beta   90.00
_cell.angle_gamma   90.00
#
_symmetry.space_group_name_H-M   'P 1'
#
loop_
_entity.id
_entity.type
_entity.pdbx_description
1 polymer ?
#
loop_
_entity_poly.entity_id
_entity_poly.type
_entity_poly.pdbx_seq_one_letter_code
_entity_poly.pdbx_strand_id
1 'polypeptide(L)' 'MPLATLISSNEAAQLKACTRQAILDAIERGAIDGQKVGRNFLVRKNGKFERWQPNPRRQKAGREGQRAGGKKV' A
#
# COMPACT_ATOMS: atom_id res chain seq x y z
N MET A 1 18.64 -10.87 -14.13
CA MET A 1 18.07 -10.49 -12.82
C MET A 1 17.28 -9.21 -13.03
N PRO A 2 15.93 -9.20 -13.00
CA PRO A 2 15.20 -7.95 -13.14
C PRO A 2 15.58 -7.05 -11.95
N LEU A 3 15.99 -5.83 -12.24
CA LEU A 3 16.24 -4.81 -11.23
C LEU A 3 14.97 -4.67 -10.41
N ALA A 4 15.03 -4.92 -9.10
CA ALA A 4 13.88 -4.75 -8.22
C ALA A 4 13.48 -3.27 -8.24
N THR A 5 12.48 -2.92 -9.07
CA THR A 5 11.99 -1.56 -9.19
C THR A 5 11.32 -1.19 -7.87
N LEU A 6 11.86 -0.17 -7.20
CA LEU A 6 11.25 0.44 -6.03
C LEU A 6 10.28 1.51 -6.51
N ILE A 7 9.02 1.38 -6.11
CA ILE A 7 7.96 2.33 -6.44
C ILE A 7 7.46 2.98 -5.15
N SER A 8 6.88 4.18 -5.25
CA SER A 8 6.28 4.81 -4.07
C SER A 8 5.01 4.09 -3.62
N SER A 9 4.66 4.17 -2.34
CA SER A 9 3.37 3.67 -1.83
C SER A 9 2.14 4.22 -2.59
N ASN A 10 2.22 5.45 -3.12
CA ASN A 10 1.16 6.05 -3.93
C ASN A 10 1.08 5.42 -5.33
N GLU A 11 2.22 5.25 -5.97
CA GLU A 11 2.32 4.62 -7.28
C GLU A 11 1.87 3.15 -7.22
N ALA A 12 2.26 2.42 -6.18
CA ALA A 12 1.79 1.06 -5.92
C ALA A 12 0.26 1.00 -5.78
N ALA A 13 -0.33 1.98 -5.11
CA ALA A 13 -1.77 2.07 -4.92
C ALA A 13 -2.50 2.35 -6.24
N GLN A 14 -1.94 3.21 -7.10
CA GLN A 14 -2.45 3.47 -8.45
C GLN A 14 -2.39 2.20 -9.32
N LEU A 15 -1.26 1.49 -9.31
CA LEU A 15 -1.09 0.25 -10.09
C LEU A 15 -2.06 -0.86 -9.68
N LYS A 16 -2.43 -0.92 -8.41
CA LYS A 16 -3.36 -1.93 -7.87
C LYS A 16 -4.79 -1.42 -7.73
N ALA A 17 -5.08 -0.20 -8.20
CA ALA A 17 -6.38 0.46 -8.06
C ALA A 17 -6.93 0.38 -6.62
N CYS A 18 -6.09 0.65 -5.62
CA CYS A 18 -6.44 0.59 -4.21
C CYS A 18 -6.07 1.88 -3.46
N THR A 19 -6.44 1.95 -2.18
CA THR A 19 -6.00 3.06 -1.33
C THR A 19 -4.54 2.88 -0.93
N ARG A 20 -3.84 4.00 -0.68
CA ARG A 20 -2.49 3.98 -0.11
C ARG A 20 -2.43 3.21 1.21
N GLN A 21 -3.45 3.35 2.05
CA GLN A 21 -3.54 2.64 3.32
C GLN A 21 -3.54 1.11 3.12
N ALA A 22 -4.23 0.59 2.09
CA ALA A 22 -4.22 -0.84 1.82
C ALA A 22 -2.83 -1.37 1.46
N ILE A 23 -2.01 -0.57 0.77
CA ILE A 23 -0.60 -0.88 0.51
C ILE A 23 0.19 -0.90 1.83
N LEU A 24 0.02 0.10 2.69
CA LEU A 24 0.70 0.16 3.99
C LEU A 24 0.33 -1.02 4.89
N ASP A 25 -0.96 -1.34 5.02
CA ASP A 25 -1.44 -2.49 5.77
C ASP A 25 -0.90 -3.80 5.20
N ALA A 26 -0.73 -3.89 3.88
CA ALA A 26 -0.16 -5.07 3.23
C ALA A 26 1.34 -5.21 3.51
N ILE A 27 2.08 -4.10 3.57
CA ILE A 27 3.49 -4.08 4.01
C ILE A 27 3.57 -4.52 5.48
N GLU A 28 2.74 -3.93 6.35
CA GLU A 28 2.73 -4.22 7.79
C GLU A 28 2.40 -5.69 8.09
N ARG A 29 1.51 -6.30 7.29
CA ARG A 29 1.18 -7.72 7.36
C ARG A 29 2.21 -8.65 6.69
N GLY A 30 3.25 -8.11 6.05
CA GLY A 30 4.26 -8.89 5.31
C GLY A 30 3.74 -9.53 4.02
N ALA A 31 2.58 -9.12 3.52
CA ALA A 31 1.99 -9.63 2.29
C ALA A 31 2.71 -9.10 1.04
N ILE A 32 3.25 -7.89 1.12
CA ILE A 32 4.12 -7.29 0.10
C ILE A 32 5.38 -6.75 0.75
N ASP A 33 6.49 -6.77 0.02
CA ASP A 33 7.75 -6.26 0.55
C ASP A 33 7.82 -4.74 0.38
N GLY A 34 8.09 -4.04 1.48
CA GLY A 34 8.24 -2.59 1.49
C GLY A 34 9.34 -2.16 2.45
N GLN A 35 9.85 -0.95 2.25
CA GLN A 35 10.84 -0.34 3.13
C GLN A 35 10.46 1.11 3.40
N LYS A 36 10.64 1.54 4.65
CA LYS A 36 10.50 2.94 5.03
C LYS A 36 11.81 3.68 4.69
N VAL A 37 11.70 4.77 3.95
CA VAL A 37 12.80 5.67 3.61
C VAL A 37 12.42 7.09 4.02
N GLY A 38 13.00 7.55 5.12
CA GLY A 38 12.61 8.81 5.76
C GLY A 38 11.14 8.83 6.15
N ARG A 39 10.37 9.76 5.58
CA ARG A 39 8.92 9.89 5.80
C ARG A 39 8.09 9.06 4.82
N ASN A 40 8.71 8.48 3.79
CA ASN A 40 8.02 7.76 2.73
C ASN A 40 8.14 6.24 2.89
N PHE A 41 7.14 5.52 2.37
CA PHE A 41 7.20 4.08 2.18
C PHE A 41 7.40 3.77 0.70
N LEU A 42 8.43 2.96 0.43
CA LEU A 42 8.71 2.39 -0.89
C LEU A 42 8.27 0.94 -0.91
N VAL A 43 7.70 0.51 -2.02
CA VAL A 43 7.24 -0.86 -2.26
C VAL A 43 8.19 -1.51 -3.27
N ARG A 44 8.60 -2.75 -3.01
CA ARG A 44 9.38 -3.55 -3.95
C ARG A 44 8.42 -4.19 -4.95
N LYS A 45 8.56 -3.85 -6.23
CA LYS A 45 7.81 -4.50 -7.32
C LYS A 45 8.41 -5.87 -7.61
N ASN A 46 8.07 -6.85 -6.78
CA ASN A 46 8.51 -8.24 -6.90
C ASN A 46 7.31 -9.19 -7.08
N GLY A 47 7.58 -10.49 -7.16
CA GLY A 47 6.54 -11.50 -7.34
C GLY A 47 5.46 -11.50 -6.25
N LYS A 48 5.77 -11.07 -5.01
CA LYS A 48 4.74 -10.91 -3.96
C LYS A 48 3.79 -9.77 -4.30
N PHE A 49 4.33 -8.61 -4.67
CA PHE A 49 3.52 -7.47 -5.09
C PHE A 49 2.67 -7.77 -6.33
N GLU A 50 3.23 -8.45 -7.33
CA GLU A 50 2.50 -8.81 -8.54
C GLU A 50 1.33 -9.76 -8.25
N ARG A 51 1.54 -10.80 -7.44
CA ARG A 51 0.50 -11.77 -7.05
C ARG A 51 -0.51 -11.20 -6.07
N TRP A 52 -0.11 -10.23 -5.25
CA TRP A 52 -0.99 -9.63 -4.26
C TRP A 52 -2.13 -8.85 -4.93
N GLN A 53 -3.34 -9.06 -4.43
CA GLN A 53 -4.52 -8.30 -4.83
C GLN A 53 -5.17 -7.69 -3.59
N PRO A 54 -5.62 -6.44 -3.69
CA PRO A 54 -6.28 -5.80 -2.57
C PRO A 54 -7.65 -6.45 -2.32
N ASN A 55 -7.98 -6.72 -1.06
CA ASN A 55 -9.27 -7.27 -0.69
C ASN A 55 -10.35 -6.15 -0.66
N PRO A 56 -11.40 -6.20 -1.51
CA PRO A 56 -12.42 -5.16 -1.59
C PRO A 56 -13.13 -4.88 -0.26
N ARG A 57 -13.35 -5.92 0.56
CA ARG A 57 -14.02 -5.79 1.86
C ARG A 57 -13.20 -4.93 2.83
N ARG A 58 -11.87 -5.02 2.78
CA ARG A 58 -10.96 -4.25 3.65
C ARG A 58 -10.82 -2.80 3.18
N GLN A 59 -10.92 -2.54 1.87
CA GLN A 59 -10.91 -1.18 1.33
C GLN A 59 -12.12 -0.36 1.80
N LYS A 60 -13.30 -0.98 1.92
CA LYS A 60 -14.54 -0.31 2.38
C LYS A 60 -14.38 0.24 3.80
N ALA A 61 -13.85 -0.57 4.73
CA ALA A 61 -13.64 -0.18 6.12
C ALA A 61 -12.63 0.97 6.29
N GLY A 62 -11.52 0.96 5.53
CA GLY A 62 -10.54 2.05 5.55
C GLY A 62 -11.08 3.38 5.03
N ARG A 63 -11.98 3.34 4.03
CA ARG A 63 -12.66 4.53 3.48
C ARG A 63 -13.62 5.16 4.50
N GLU A 64 -14.25 4.34 5.33
CA GLU A 64 -15.15 4.76 6.41
C GLU A 64 -14.36 5.38 7.59
N GLY A 65 -13.25 4.76 8.00
CA GLY A 65 -12.39 5.29 9.06
C GLY A 65 -11.70 6.63 8.72
N GLN A 66 -11.29 6.83 7.47
CA GLN A 66 -10.69 8.11 7.03
C GLN A 66 -11.70 9.26 6.99
N ARG A 67 -12.98 9.00 6.71
CA ARG A 67 -14.04 10.01 6.82
C ARG A 67 -14.31 10.43 8.27
N ALA A 68 -14.11 9.52 9.24
CA ALA A 68 -14.33 9.80 10.66
C ALA A 68 -13.13 10.49 11.36
N GLY A 69 -11.91 10.37 10.81
CA GLY A 69 -10.69 10.93 11.42
C GLY A 69 -10.32 12.36 11.00
N GLY A 70 -11.11 12.99 10.12
CA GLY A 70 -10.83 14.32 9.56
C GLY A 70 -11.21 15.48 10.48
N LYS A 71 -10.72 15.52 11.73
CA LYS A 71 -10.63 16.78 12.51
C LYS A 71 -9.70 16.63 13.71
N LYS A 72 -8.50 17.21 13.61
CA LYS A 72 -7.88 17.95 14.71
C LYS A 72 -7.03 19.05 14.10
N VAL A 73 -7.66 20.23 14.04
CA VAL A 73 -7.03 21.56 14.03
C VAL A 73 -6.27 21.76 15.33
#